data_AF-A0A840N2B4-F1
#
_entry.id   AF-A0A840N2B4-F1
#
_cell.length_a   1.000
_cell.length_b   1.000
_cell.length_c   1.000
_cell.angle_alpha   90.00
_cell.angle_beta   90.00
_cell.angle_gamma   90.00
#
_symmetry.space_group_name_H-M   'P 1'
#
loop_
_entity.id
_entity.type
_entity.pdbx_description
1 polymer ?
#
loop_
_entity_poly.entity_id
_entity_poly.type
_entity_poly.pdbx_seq_one_letter_code
_entity_poly.pdbx_strand_id
1 'polypeptide(L)'
;MAKRLTRKFEAYVMHAHHDTPATYSDLFQKLARLRREDRIFRFSDEVVVGFPIVSKEGDGYFIQAAEGGDDSALVLNVETGDTRENILERSEMLSHATHFVVSPRTRRAAIEFSHRGAKSHMLVTCTPETPSILS
;
A
#
# COMPACT_ATOMS: atom_id res chain seq x y z
N MET A 1 -18.79 11.96 -20.61
CA MET A 1 -17.34 11.99 -20.90
C MET A 1 -16.65 10.93 -20.06
N ALA A 2 -15.92 9.98 -20.66
CA ALA A 2 -15.15 9.00 -19.91
C ALA A 2 -14.01 9.72 -19.16
N LYS A 3 -13.99 9.62 -17.83
CA LYS A 3 -12.90 10.17 -16.99
C LYS A 3 -11.62 9.43 -17.38
N ARG A 4 -10.68 10.11 -18.05
CA ARG A 4 -9.38 9.53 -18.44
C ARG A 4 -8.60 9.23 -17.16
N LEU A 5 -8.61 7.97 -16.76
CA LEU A 5 -7.88 7.51 -15.57
C LEU A 5 -6.38 7.51 -15.91
N THR A 6 -5.67 8.57 -15.55
CA THR A 6 -4.22 8.64 -15.78
C THR A 6 -3.52 7.75 -14.75
N ARG A 7 -3.08 6.57 -15.18
CA ARG A 7 -2.20 5.67 -14.43
C ARG A 7 -0.76 6.05 -14.73
N LYS A 8 0.06 6.20 -13.69
CA LYS A 8 1.49 6.49 -13.83
C LYS A 8 2.29 5.25 -13.47
N PHE A 9 3.15 4.81 -14.38
CA PHE A 9 4.10 3.74 -14.14
C PHE A 9 5.49 4.32 -13.90
N GLU A 10 6.16 3.86 -12.86
CA GLU A 10 7.52 4.27 -12.54
C GLU A 10 8.37 3.06 -12.16
N ALA A 11 9.63 3.06 -12.59
CA ALA A 11 10.59 2.02 -12.27
C ALA A 11 11.56 2.52 -11.21
N TYR A 12 11.83 1.68 -10.22
CA TYR A 12 12.68 1.98 -9.07
C TYR A 12 13.75 0.91 -8.90
N VAL A 13 14.92 1.34 -8.41
CA VAL A 13 15.94 0.46 -7.85
C VAL A 13 15.72 0.39 -6.34
N MET A 14 15.75 -0.83 -5.80
CA MET A 14 15.53 -1.07 -4.38
C MET A 14 16.85 -1.13 -3.62
N HIS A 15 16.88 -0.45 -2.48
CA HIS A 15 17.99 -0.44 -1.55
C HIS A 15 17.45 -0.69 -0.13
N ALA A 16 17.82 -1.81 0.47
CA ALA A 16 17.55 -2.12 1.87
C ALA A 16 18.81 -1.76 2.68
N HIS A 17 18.66 -0.83 3.63
CA HIS A 17 19.73 -0.44 4.55
C HIS A 17 19.51 -1.17 5.88
N HIS A 18 20.02 -2.39 6.01
CA HIS A 18 19.99 -3.10 7.29
C HIS A 18 21.31 -3.82 7.54
N ASP A 19 21.73 -3.83 8.82
CA ASP A 19 22.85 -4.62 9.35
C ASP A 19 22.54 -6.13 9.42
N THR A 20 21.44 -6.59 8.82
CA THR A 20 21.06 -7.99 8.76
C THR A 20 21.38 -8.60 7.39
N PRO A 21 21.89 -9.84 7.32
CA PRO A 21 22.30 -10.50 6.08
C PRO A 21 21.11 -10.98 5.21
N ALA A 22 19.89 -10.52 5.49
CA ALA A 22 18.69 -10.98 4.80
C ALA A 22 18.70 -10.54 3.32
N THR A 23 18.42 -11.46 2.41
CA THR A 23 18.30 -11.13 0.99
C THR A 23 16.98 -10.40 0.72
N TYR A 24 16.89 -9.62 -0.36
CA TYR A 24 15.62 -9.00 -0.78
C TYR A 24 14.51 -10.05 -0.94
N SER A 25 14.84 -11.26 -1.38
CA SER A 25 13.88 -12.36 -1.49
C SER A 25 13.29 -12.75 -0.14
N ASP A 26 14.12 -12.78 0.92
CA ASP A 26 13.69 -13.10 2.28
C ASP A 26 12.75 -12.03 2.83
N LEU A 27 12.99 -10.76 2.52
CA LEU A 27 12.12 -9.64 2.92
C LEU A 27 10.69 -9.83 2.40
N PHE A 28 10.54 -10.01 1.09
CA PHE A 28 9.21 -10.17 0.49
C PHE A 28 8.56 -11.51 0.87
N GLN A 29 9.37 -12.55 1.11
CA GLN A 29 8.85 -13.82 1.63
C GLN A 29 8.32 -13.68 3.05
N LYS A 30 9.02 -12.95 3.93
CA LYS A 30 8.55 -12.65 5.29
C LYS A 30 7.25 -11.86 5.22
N LEU A 31 7.20 -10.79 4.42
CA LEU A 31 6.00 -9.98 4.23
C LEU A 31 4.82 -10.83 3.70
N ALA A 32 5.06 -11.74 2.76
CA ALA A 32 4.05 -12.65 2.21
C ALA A 32 3.53 -13.69 3.21
N ARG A 33 4.27 -13.97 4.30
CA ARG A 33 3.90 -14.93 5.35
C ARG A 33 3.12 -14.31 6.51
N LEU A 34 3.25 -13.00 6.72
CA LEU A 34 2.45 -12.29 7.74
C LEU A 34 0.96 -12.47 7.46
N ARG A 35 0.10 -12.49 8.48
CA ARG A 35 -1.37 -12.46 8.23
C ARG A 35 -1.73 -11.10 7.66
N ARG A 36 -2.89 -10.99 6.98
CA ARG A 36 -3.30 -9.73 6.35
C ARG A 36 -3.43 -8.60 7.36
N GLU A 37 -3.97 -8.88 8.56
CA GLU A 37 -4.05 -7.89 9.64
C GLU A 37 -2.67 -7.39 10.10
N ASP A 38 -1.65 -8.25 10.09
CA ASP A 38 -0.29 -7.91 10.53
C ASP A 38 0.51 -7.13 9.45
N ARG A 39 -0.11 -6.86 8.29
CA ARG A 39 0.48 -6.09 7.19
C ARG A 39 -0.08 -4.67 7.10
N ILE A 40 -0.65 -4.18 8.19
CA ILE A 40 -1.24 -2.84 8.30
C ILE A 40 -0.31 -1.99 9.16
N PHE A 41 0.11 -0.85 8.62
CA PHE A 41 1.05 0.07 9.25
C PHE A 41 0.41 1.45 9.32
N ARG A 42 0.40 2.03 10.51
CA ARG A 42 0.00 3.43 10.71
C ARG A 42 1.24 4.30 10.54
N PHE A 43 1.27 5.10 9.49
CA PHE A 43 2.40 5.97 9.15
C PHE A 43 2.31 7.32 9.89
N SER A 44 1.09 7.82 10.08
CA SER A 44 0.75 8.98 10.91
C SER A 44 -0.67 8.80 11.48
N ASP A 45 -1.13 9.73 12.31
CA ASP A 45 -2.50 9.69 12.86
C ASP A 45 -3.59 9.64 11.78
N GLU A 46 -3.30 10.17 10.59
CA GLU A 46 -4.25 10.30 9.47
C GLU A 46 -3.99 9.30 8.33
N VAL A 47 -2.86 8.59 8.33
CA VAL A 47 -2.44 7.74 7.20
C VAL A 47 -2.16 6.32 7.64
N VAL A 48 -2.93 5.40 7.07
CA VAL A 48 -2.77 3.95 7.23
C VAL A 48 -2.41 3.34 5.88
N VAL A 49 -1.38 2.50 5.89
CA VAL A 49 -0.92 1.74 4.73
C VAL A 49 -1.05 0.26 5.02
N GLY A 50 -1.78 -0.47 4.17
CA GLY A 50 -1.93 -1.92 4.26
C GLY A 50 -1.36 -2.63 3.03
N PHE A 51 -0.84 -3.84 3.20
CA PHE A 51 -0.42 -4.72 2.08
C PHE A 51 -1.33 -5.95 1.96
N PRO A 52 -2.61 -5.78 1.53
CA PRO A 52 -3.61 -6.85 1.53
C PRO A 52 -3.25 -8.02 0.60
N ILE A 53 -2.48 -7.75 -0.46
CA ILE A 53 -2.00 -8.75 -1.41
C ILE A 53 -0.48 -8.66 -1.50
N VAL A 54 0.17 -9.79 -1.20
CA VAL A 54 1.59 -10.03 -1.45
C VAL A 54 1.65 -11.47 -1.95
N SER A 55 1.75 -11.66 -3.27
CA SER A 55 1.82 -12.97 -3.91
C SER A 55 3.14 -13.14 -4.62
N LYS A 56 3.66 -14.37 -4.61
CA LYS A 56 4.84 -14.73 -5.40
C LYS A 56 4.39 -15.07 -6.81
N GLU A 57 4.96 -14.40 -7.81
CA GLU A 57 4.64 -14.59 -9.23
C GLU A 57 5.95 -14.89 -9.98
N GLY A 58 6.17 -16.17 -10.31
CA GLY A 58 7.44 -16.63 -10.89
C GLY A 58 8.65 -16.30 -9.99
N ASP A 59 9.61 -15.55 -10.55
CA ASP A 59 10.82 -15.09 -9.87
C ASP A 59 10.64 -13.78 -9.09
N GLY A 60 9.43 -13.24 -9.07
CA GLY A 60 9.10 -11.95 -8.47
C GLY A 60 7.94 -12.00 -7.48
N TYR A 61 7.50 -10.81 -7.08
CA TYR A 61 6.33 -10.63 -6.24
C TYR A 61 5.39 -9.62 -6.86
N PHE A 62 4.09 -9.93 -6.85
CA PHE A 62 3.04 -8.96 -7.06
C PHE A 62 2.56 -8.48 -5.68
N ILE A 63 2.45 -7.17 -5.53
CA ILE A 63 2.04 -6.54 -4.28
C ILE A 63 0.94 -5.54 -4.61
N GLN A 64 -0.09 -5.50 -3.77
CA GLN A 64 -1.03 -4.40 -3.69
C GLN A 64 -0.83 -3.73 -2.33
N ALA A 65 -0.59 -2.42 -2.35
CA ALA A 65 -0.66 -1.58 -1.16
C ALA A 65 -1.92 -0.73 -1.24
N ALA A 66 -2.59 -0.56 -0.11
CA ALA A 66 -3.73 0.31 0.07
C ALA A 66 -3.32 1.44 1.01
N GLU A 67 -3.49 2.70 0.60
CA GLU A 67 -3.32 3.88 1.45
C GLU A 67 -4.71 4.46 1.74
N GLY A 68 -5.02 4.72 3.00
CA GLY A 68 -6.26 5.35 3.41
C GLY A 68 -6.09 6.16 4.69
N GLY A 69 -7.12 6.92 5.05
CA GLY A 69 -7.20 7.64 6.32
C GLY A 69 -8.50 7.31 7.05
N ASP A 70 -8.56 7.68 8.33
CA ASP A 70 -9.74 7.49 9.21
C ASP A 70 -10.88 8.50 8.94
N ASP A 71 -10.73 9.34 7.92
CA ASP A 71 -11.68 10.42 7.64
C ASP A 71 -13.03 9.89 7.13
N SER A 72 -14.09 10.35 7.78
CA SER A 72 -15.48 10.16 7.36
C SER A 72 -15.67 10.63 5.92
N ALA A 73 -15.94 9.66 5.04
CA ALA A 73 -16.11 9.93 3.62
C ALA A 73 -17.46 10.61 3.35
N LEU A 74 -17.44 11.87 2.92
CA LEU A 74 -18.62 12.53 2.38
C LEU A 74 -18.93 12.02 0.97
N VAL A 75 -20.13 11.47 0.79
CA VAL A 75 -20.66 11.05 -0.52
C VAL A 75 -21.57 12.16 -1.02
N LEU A 76 -21.15 12.83 -2.09
CA LEU A 76 -21.98 13.79 -2.83
C LEU A 76 -22.83 13.04 -3.86
N ASN A 77 -24.15 13.17 -3.76
CA ASN A 77 -25.07 12.78 -4.83
C ASN A 77 -25.01 13.86 -5.92
N VAL A 78 -24.47 13.53 -7.09
CA VAL A 78 -24.30 14.47 -8.21
C VAL A 78 -25.61 14.83 -8.92
N GLU A 79 -26.66 14.02 -8.74
CA GLU A 79 -27.97 14.27 -9.34
C GLU A 79 -28.83 15.19 -8.45
N THR A 80 -28.76 15.02 -7.12
CA THR A 80 -29.56 15.82 -6.18
C THR A 80 -28.79 16.97 -5.53
N GLY A 81 -27.46 16.93 -5.52
CA GLY A 81 -26.60 17.89 -4.83
C GLY A 81 -26.46 17.63 -3.33
N ASP A 82 -27.13 16.60 -2.80
CA ASP A 82 -27.08 16.28 -1.38
C ASP A 82 -25.76 15.60 -1.00
N THR A 83 -25.30 15.89 0.21
CA THR A 83 -24.19 15.16 0.82
C THR A 83 -24.71 14.25 1.91
N ARG A 84 -24.16 13.05 1.98
CA ARG A 84 -24.32 12.17 3.13
C ARG A 84 -22.96 11.73 3.62
N GLU A 85 -22.82 11.60 4.92
CA GLU A 85 -21.69 10.89 5.51
C GLU A 85 -21.86 9.40 5.22
N ASN A 86 -20.82 8.77 4.66
CA ASN A 86 -20.74 7.32 4.68
C ASN A 86 -20.11 6.96 6.03
N ILE A 87 -20.92 6.40 6.91
CA ILE A 87 -20.43 5.86 8.18
C ILE A 87 -19.68 4.57 7.83
N LEU A 88 -18.35 4.64 7.82
CA LEU A 88 -17.51 3.47 7.74
C LEU A 88 -17.57 2.71 9.08
N GLU A 89 -17.45 1.39 9.06
CA GLU A 89 -17.23 0.65 10.31
C GLU A 89 -15.89 1.04 10.93
N ARG A 90 -15.71 0.85 12.24
CA ARG A 90 -14.45 1.19 12.96
C ARG A 90 -13.20 0.50 12.39
N SER A 91 -13.36 -0.56 11.59
CA SER A 91 -12.28 -1.31 10.95
C SER A 91 -12.17 -1.06 9.43
N GLU A 92 -12.99 -0.15 8.89
CA GLU A 92 -13.03 0.16 7.47
C GLU A 92 -12.41 1.52 7.19
N MET A 93 -11.62 1.60 6.12
CA MET A 93 -11.07 2.86 5.64
C MET A 93 -11.34 3.00 4.14
N LEU A 94 -11.59 4.23 3.69
CA LEU A 94 -11.48 4.50 2.26
C LEU A 94 -10.00 4.43 1.86
N SER A 95 -9.72 3.60 0.86
CA SER A 95 -8.35 3.39 0.42
C SER A 95 -8.15 3.56 -1.08
N HIS A 96 -6.92 3.90 -1.43
CA HIS A 96 -6.42 3.97 -2.78
C HIS A 96 -5.34 2.92 -2.98
N ALA A 97 -5.48 2.11 -4.03
CA ALA A 97 -4.57 1.02 -4.33
C ALA A 97 -3.38 1.48 -5.19
N THR A 98 -2.19 1.07 -4.79
CA THR A 98 -0.97 1.10 -5.61
C THR A 98 -0.55 -0.35 -5.86
N HIS A 99 -0.13 -0.65 -7.08
CA HIS A 99 0.32 -1.99 -7.46
C HIS A 99 1.81 -2.00 -7.71
N PHE A 100 2.47 -3.09 -7.33
CA PHE A 100 3.91 -3.27 -7.48
C PHE A 100 4.18 -4.62 -8.10
N VAL A 101 5.14 -4.64 -9.01
CA VAL A 101 5.83 -5.87 -9.41
C VAL A 101 7.28 -5.73 -9.02
N VAL A 102 7.75 -6.68 -8.22
CA VAL A 102 9.09 -6.66 -7.64
C VAL A 102 9.91 -7.83 -8.17
N SER A 103 11.13 -7.56 -8.61
CA SER A 103 12.16 -8.56 -8.90
C SER A 103 13.27 -8.46 -7.86
N PRO A 104 13.26 -9.31 -6.81
CA PRO A 104 14.29 -9.29 -5.78
C PRO A 104 15.69 -9.59 -6.34
N ARG A 105 15.77 -10.49 -7.32
CA ARG A 105 17.03 -10.87 -8.00
C ARG A 105 17.74 -9.68 -8.61
N THR A 106 16.99 -8.80 -9.29
CA THR A 106 17.56 -7.63 -9.98
C THR A 106 17.46 -6.35 -9.16
N ARG A 107 16.88 -6.42 -7.95
CA ARG A 107 16.63 -5.28 -7.05
C ARG A 107 15.83 -4.18 -7.75
N ARG A 108 14.85 -4.54 -8.57
CA ARG A 108 13.99 -3.61 -9.30
C ARG A 108 12.54 -3.77 -8.90
N ALA A 109 11.83 -2.66 -8.89
CA ALA A 109 10.38 -2.62 -8.74
C ALA A 109 9.77 -1.74 -9.83
N ALA A 110 8.63 -2.16 -10.37
CA ALA A 110 7.76 -1.33 -11.18
C ALA A 110 6.51 -1.01 -10.35
N ILE A 111 6.16 0.27 -10.27
CA ILE A 111 5.07 0.76 -9.43
C ILE A 111 4.04 1.45 -10.31
N GLU A 112 2.79 1.02 -10.20
CA GLU A 112 1.64 1.68 -10.80
C GLU A 112 0.92 2.53 -9.74
N PHE A 113 1.01 3.85 -9.89
CA PHE A 113 0.28 4.78 -9.03
C PHE A 113 -1.10 5.08 -9.62
N SER A 114 -2.14 4.84 -8.82
CA SER A 114 -3.47 5.37 -9.09
C SER A 114 -3.66 6.66 -8.29
N HIS A 115 -3.54 7.83 -8.93
CA HIS A 115 -3.82 9.18 -8.40
C HIS A 115 -3.42 9.47 -6.92
N ARG A 116 -4.21 9.00 -5.94
CA ARG A 116 -4.05 9.16 -4.48
C ARG A 116 -3.51 7.92 -3.72
N GLY A 117 -3.07 6.87 -4.41
CA GLY A 117 -2.49 5.68 -3.75
C GLY A 117 -1.10 5.90 -3.19
N ALA A 118 -0.69 4.95 -2.34
CA ALA A 118 0.58 4.87 -1.60
C ALA A 118 1.76 5.36 -2.45
N LYS A 119 2.39 6.44 -2.02
CA LYS A 119 3.59 7.03 -2.65
C LYS A 119 4.86 6.26 -2.27
N SER A 120 5.85 6.29 -3.15
CA SER A 120 7.14 5.59 -2.99
C SER A 120 7.83 5.88 -1.65
N HIS A 121 7.82 7.12 -1.16
CA HIS A 121 8.44 7.47 0.11
C HIS A 121 7.78 6.84 1.35
N MET A 122 6.47 6.59 1.33
CA MET A 122 5.75 5.93 2.43
C MET A 122 5.96 4.41 2.45
N LEU A 123 6.26 3.83 1.30
CA LEU A 123 6.44 2.38 1.18
C LEU A 123 7.81 1.93 1.66
N VAL A 124 8.81 2.80 1.58
CA VAL A 124 10.19 2.53 2.03
C VAL A 124 10.28 2.41 3.55
N THR A 125 9.38 3.05 4.30
CA THR A 125 9.35 3.04 5.77
C THR A 125 8.52 1.91 6.37
N CYS A 126 7.66 1.27 5.57
CA CYS A 126 6.85 0.13 5.99
C CYS A 126 7.68 -1.16 5.96
N THR A 127 8.46 -1.41 7.02
CA THR A 127 9.26 -2.64 7.15
C THR A 127 8.64 -3.60 8.18
N PRO A 128 8.82 -4.93 8.02
CA PRO A 128 8.29 -5.92 8.96
C PRO A 128 8.84 -5.81 10.39
N GLU A 129 9.87 -4.99 10.61
CA GLU A 129 10.54 -4.80 11.91
C GLU A 129 10.00 -3.59 12.69
N THR A 130 9.09 -2.80 12.12
CA THR A 130 8.41 -1.72 12.83
C THR A 130 7.19 -2.29 13.56
N PRO A 131 7.22 -2.49 14.89
CA PRO A 131 6.07 -3.02 15.61
C PRO A 131 4.90 -2.03 15.51
N SER A 132 3.70 -2.58 15.32
CA SER A 132 2.45 -1.88 15.54
C SER A 132 2.42 -1.35 16.97
N ILE A 133 2.57 -0.03 17.15
CA ILE A 133 2.22 0.61 18.41
C ILE A 133 0.69 0.70 18.42
N LEU A 134 0.06 -0.40 18.83
CA LEU A 134 -1.30 -0.36 19.36
C LEU A 134 -1.16 -0.14 20.86
N SER A 135 -1.20 1.13 21.26
CA SER A 135 -1.42 1.56 22.65
C SER A 135 -2.55 2.56 22.66
#